data_AF-A0A959IV24-F1
#
_entry.id   AF-A0A959IV24-F1
#
_cell.length_a   1.000
_cell.length_b   1.000
_cell.length_c   1.000
_cell.angle_alpha   90.00
_cell.angle_beta   90.00
_cell.angle_gamma   90.00
#
_symmetry.space_group_name_H-M   'P 1'
#
loop_
_entity.id
_entity.type
_entity.pdbx_description
1 polymer ?
#
loop_
_entity_poly.entity_id
_entity_poly.type
_entity_poly.pdbx_seq_one_letter_code
_entity_poly.pdbx_strand_id
1 'polypeptide(L)' 'LQSAYRLFGIASEPPVTPFLAKQLSTAHWYDISAARQDFGYVPSISIDEGMERLRQWVDEQEEPRW' A
#
# COMPACT_ATOMS: atom_id res chain seq x y z
N LEU A 1 24.17 2.20 8.13
CA LEU A 1 23.37 3.44 7.97
C LEU A 1 22.07 3.45 8.79
N GLN A 2 21.27 2.37 8.83
CA GLN A 2 20.05 2.32 9.68
C GLN A 2 20.31 2.44 11.19
N SER A 3 21.46 1.95 11.67
CA SER A 3 21.78 1.95 13.10
C SER A 3 21.95 3.34 13.71
N ALA A 4 22.34 4.33 12.90
CA ALA A 4 22.49 5.71 13.36
C ALA A 4 21.13 6.40 13.60
N TYR A 5 20.13 6.11 12.77
CA TYR A 5 18.78 6.69 12.90
C TYR A 5 18.06 6.25 14.18
N ARG A 6 18.23 4.98 14.61
CA ARG A 6 17.68 4.51 15.89
C ARG A 6 18.35 5.15 17.10
N LEU A 7 19.63 5.48 16.99
CA LEU A 7 20.40 6.06 18.10
C LEU A 7 20.10 7.56 18.29
N PHE A 8 19.72 8.27 17.22
CA PHE A 8 19.53 9.72 17.23
C PHE A 8 18.07 10.18 17.41
N GLY A 9 17.10 9.26 17.59
CA GLY A 9 15.72 9.62 17.95
C GLY A 9 15.03 10.58 16.97
N ILE A 10 15.46 10.58 15.70
CA ILE A 10 14.93 11.50 14.69
C ILE A 10 13.57 10.96 14.26
N ALA A 11 12.51 11.58 14.77
CA ALA A 11 11.11 11.37 14.39
C ALA A 11 10.75 11.97 13.02
N SER A 12 11.72 12.11 12.11
CA SER A 12 11.42 12.42 10.71
C SER A 12 11.35 11.10 9.95
N GLU A 13 10.43 11.01 8.99
CA GLU A 13 10.30 9.84 8.12
C GLU A 13 11.66 9.34 7.68
N PRO A 14 11.94 8.02 7.82
CA PRO A 14 13.21 7.48 7.42
C PRO A 14 13.43 7.82 5.94
N PRO A 15 14.62 8.32 5.56
CA PRO A 15 14.86 8.76 4.20
C PRO A 15 14.60 7.60 3.24
N VAL A 16 13.81 7.86 2.19
CA VAL A 16 13.54 6.88 1.15
C VAL A 16 14.87 6.46 0.54
N THR A 17 15.33 5.27 0.90
CA THR A 17 16.58 4.74 0.37
C THR A 17 16.35 4.19 -1.04
N PRO A 18 17.38 4.15 -1.90
CA PRO A 18 17.28 3.48 -3.20
C PRO A 18 16.79 2.03 -3.12
N PHE A 19 17.09 1.34 -2.01
CA PHE A 19 16.57 0.00 -1.72
C PHE A 19 15.05 0.00 -1.49
N LEU A 20 14.54 0.94 -0.67
CA LEU A 20 13.12 1.10 -0.42
C LEU A 20 12.36 1.49 -1.70
N ALA A 21 12.90 2.44 -2.47
CA ALA A 21 12.35 2.82 -3.77
C ALA A 21 12.25 1.61 -4.70
N LYS A 22 13.28 0.75 -4.73
CA LYS A 22 13.27 -0.49 -5.52
C LYS A 22 12.20 -1.49 -5.05
N GLN A 23 11.98 -1.63 -3.75
CA GLN A 23 10.94 -2.53 -3.21
C GLN A 23 9.51 -2.03 -3.47
N LEU A 24 9.31 -0.71 -3.46
CA LEU A 24 8.00 -0.09 -3.69
C LEU A 24 7.70 0.15 -5.18
N SER A 25 8.74 0.17 -6.04
CA SER A 25 8.59 0.38 -7.49
C SER A 25 8.01 -0.81 -8.25
N THR A 26 7.95 -1.99 -7.63
CA THR A 26 7.37 -3.18 -8.26
C THR A 26 5.91 -3.30 -7.87
N ALA A 27 5.03 -3.22 -8.87
CA ALA A 27 3.61 -3.50 -8.69
C ALA A 27 3.43 -5.00 -8.38
N HIS A 28 3.02 -5.31 -7.16
CA HIS A 28 2.65 -6.67 -6.77
C HIS A 28 1.13 -6.73 -6.79
N TRP A 29 0.60 -7.49 -7.74
CA TRP A 29 -0.81 -7.75 -7.91
C TRP A 29 -1.04 -9.25 -7.75
N TYR A 30 -2.15 -9.61 -7.11
CA TYR A 30 -2.53 -11.00 -6.94
C TYR A 30 -3.45 -11.42 -8.08
N ASP A 31 -3.06 -12.45 -8.83
CA ASP A 31 -3.92 -13.07 -9.84
C ASP A 31 -4.90 -14.04 -9.16
N ILE A 32 -6.18 -13.72 -9.23
CA ILE A 32 -7.26 -14.52 -8.66
C ILE A 32 -7.87 -15.49 -9.68
N SER A 33 -7.32 -15.61 -10.90
CA SER A 33 -7.90 -16.41 -11.98
C SER A 33 -8.10 -17.87 -11.60
N ALA A 34 -7.14 -18.46 -10.86
CA ALA A 34 -7.27 -19.82 -10.33
C ALA A 34 -8.51 -19.98 -9.43
N ALA A 35 -8.74 -19.01 -8.52
CA ALA A 35 -9.91 -19.05 -7.65
C ALA A 35 -11.24 -18.93 -8.42
N ARG A 36 -11.25 -18.13 -9.49
CA ARG A 36 -12.42 -17.99 -10.38
C ARG A 36 -12.71 -19.29 -11.12
N GLN A 37 -11.67 -19.96 -11.60
CA GLN A 37 -11.79 -21.19 -12.40
C GLN A 37 -12.15 -22.41 -11.54
N ASP A 38 -11.48 -22.58 -10.41
CA ASP A 38 -11.58 -23.80 -9.60
C ASP A 38 -12.77 -23.76 -8.64
N PHE A 39 -13.11 -22.58 -8.12
CA PHE A 39 -14.15 -22.43 -7.10
C PHE A 39 -15.35 -21.59 -7.57
N GLY A 40 -15.36 -21.14 -8.82
CA GLY A 40 -16.39 -20.23 -9.32
C GLY A 40 -16.41 -18.90 -8.56
N TYR A 41 -15.27 -18.48 -8.00
CA TYR A 41 -15.19 -17.26 -7.20
C TYR A 41 -15.60 -16.04 -8.04
N VAL A 42 -16.58 -15.28 -7.55
CA VAL A 42 -16.97 -14.00 -8.12
C VAL A 42 -16.72 -12.93 -7.07
N PRO A 43 -15.79 -11.98 -7.31
CA PRO A 43 -15.57 -10.89 -6.38
C PRO A 43 -16.84 -10.05 -6.27
N SER A 44 -17.30 -9.81 -5.05
CA SER A 44 -18.51 -9.01 -4.79
C SER A 44 -18.32 -7.51 -5.06
N ILE A 45 -17.07 -7.06 -5.06
CA ILE A 45 -16.67 -5.67 -5.32
C ILE A 45 -15.64 -5.72 -6.46
N SER A 46 -15.84 -4.89 -7.49
CA SER A 46 -14.89 -4.79 -8.59
C SER A 46 -13.61 -4.06 -8.16
N ILE A 47 -12.53 -4.19 -8.94
CA ILE A 47 -11.30 -3.43 -8.66
C ILE A 47 -11.58 -1.92 -8.68
N ASP A 48 -12.30 -1.42 -9.69
CA ASP A 48 -12.66 0.00 -9.79
C ASP A 48 -13.44 0.50 -8.58
N GLU A 49 -14.45 -0.26 -8.13
CA GLU A 49 -15.25 0.10 -6.96
C GLU A 49 -14.41 0.03 -5.67
N GLY A 50 -13.57 -0.99 -5.53
CA GLY A 50 -12.66 -1.13 -4.40
C GLY A 50 -11.66 0.04 -4.31
N MET A 51 -11.13 0.48 -5.44
CA MET A 51 -10.22 1.62 -5.51
C MET A 51 -10.91 2.94 -5.17
N GLU A 52 -12.17 3.12 -5.57
CA GLU A 52 -12.93 4.32 -5.22
C GLU A 52 -13.27 4.37 -3.72
N ARG A 53 -13.70 3.25 -3.15
CA ARG A 53 -13.92 3.14 -1.69
C ARG A 53 -12.64 3.37 -0.90
N LEU A 54 -11.51 2.86 -1.39
CA LEU A 54 -10.20 3.07 -0.78
C LEU A 54 -9.82 4.54 -0.81
N ARG A 55 -10.03 5.24 -1.93
CA ARG A 55 -9.79 6.69 -2.05
C ARG A 55 -10.59 7.46 -1.01
N GLN A 56 -11.90 7.20 -0.92
CA GLN A 56 -12.78 7.86 0.05
C GLN A 56 -12.30 7.63 1.48
N TRP A 57 -11.93 6.40 1.83
CA TRP A 57 -11.38 6.09 3.15
C TRP A 57 -10.06 6.85 3.43
N VAL A 58 -9.14 6.95 2.46
CA VAL A 58 -7.89 7.71 2.64
C VAL A 58 -8.18 9.19 2.86
N ASP A 59 -9.07 9.77 2.06
CA ASP A 59 -9.46 11.18 2.16
C ASP A 59 -10.14 11.49 3.50
N GLU A 60 -10.89 10.53 4.07
CA GLU A 60 -11.50 10.64 5.40
C GLU A 60 -10.46 10.54 6.56
N GLN A 61 -9.34 9.85 6.34
CA GLN A 61 -8.28 9.66 7.36
C GLN A 61 -7.21 10.75 7.30
N GLU A 62 -7.11 11.49 6.20
CA GLU A 62 -6.37 12.76 6.16
C GLU A 62 -7.15 13.83 6.95
N GLU A 63 -7.15 13.71 8.29
CA GLU A 63 -7.39 14.85 9.17
C GLU A 63 -6.49 15.99 8.69
N PRO A 64 -7.03 17.18 8.37
CA PRO A 64 -6.25 18.26 7.81
C PRO A 64 -5.22 18.69 8.84
N ARG A 65 -3.96 18.24 8.65
CA ARG A 65 -2.79 18.70 9.39
C ARG A 65 -2.51 20.16 9.00
N TRP A 66 -3.23 21.09 9.60
CA TRP A 66 -2.76 22.46 9.81
C TRP A 66 -2.54 22.70 11.30
#